data_AF-A0A6G3DB23-F1
#
_entry.id   AF-A0A6G3DB23-F1
#
_cell.length_a   1.000
_cell.length_b   1.000
_cell.length_c   1.000
_cell.angle_alpha   90.00
_cell.angle_beta   90.00
_cell.angle_gamma   90.00
#
_symmetry.space_group_name_H-M   'P 1'
#
loop_
_entity.id
_entity.type
_entity.pdbx_description
1 polymer ?
#
loop_
_entity_poly.entity_id
_entity_poly.type
_entity_poly.pdbx_seq_one_letter_code
_entity_poly.pdbx_strand_id
1 'polypeptide(L)'
;VRSGRHGDADALAARHERGAAQAHGPASEDALHWTEVRADLAMFAGDPVRSCRTWLTVAEARLGAGQPPQAPAVEAAVDRAHHQWGLVRDAGRARELGAALAALRGRVPGRREGALDHVQRELSRLQTQG
;
A
#
# COMPACT_ATOMS: atom_id res chain seq x y z
N VAL A 1 -24.18 8.88 -3.06
CA VAL A 1 -22.77 9.22 -2.80
C VAL A 1 -22.70 9.99 -1.49
N ARG A 2 -22.13 9.42 -0.42
CA ARG A 2 -22.06 10.08 0.89
C ARG A 2 -20.90 11.08 0.84
N SER A 3 -21.25 12.34 0.66
CA SER A 3 -20.42 13.50 0.37
C SER A 3 -19.12 13.57 1.17
N GLY A 4 -17.97 13.69 0.47
CA GLY A 4 -16.79 14.49 0.86
C GLY A 4 -16.10 14.29 2.21
N ARG A 5 -16.59 13.44 3.12
CA ARG A 5 -16.06 13.28 4.49
C ARG A 5 -14.86 12.35 4.60
N HIS A 6 -14.19 12.05 3.48
CA HIS A 6 -12.99 11.21 3.50
C HIS A 6 -11.86 11.87 4.30
N GLY A 7 -11.75 13.21 4.27
CA GLY A 7 -10.78 13.96 5.06
C GLY A 7 -11.03 13.84 6.57
N ASP A 8 -12.28 14.04 7.02
CA ASP A 8 -12.64 13.90 8.44
C ASP A 8 -12.45 12.46 8.93
N ALA A 9 -12.83 11.48 8.10
CA ALA A 9 -12.64 10.07 8.40
C ALA A 9 -11.16 9.72 8.50
N ASP A 10 -10.31 10.28 7.62
CA ASP A 10 -8.88 10.06 7.66
C ASP A 10 -8.23 10.71 8.88
N ALA A 11 -8.66 11.92 9.27
CA ALA A 11 -8.20 12.56 10.50
C ALA A 11 -8.56 11.76 11.76
N LEU A 12 -9.77 11.18 11.78
CA LEU A 12 -10.21 10.26 12.83
C LEU A 12 -9.36 8.99 12.86
N ALA A 13 -9.19 8.33 11.73
CA ALA A 13 -8.37 7.13 11.61
C ALA A 13 -6.91 7.37 12.01
N ALA A 14 -6.33 8.52 11.63
CA ALA A 14 -4.98 8.90 12.01
C ALA A 14 -4.83 9.12 13.52
N ARG A 15 -5.87 9.59 14.21
CA ARG A 15 -5.87 9.68 15.68
C ARG A 15 -5.85 8.29 16.31
N HIS A 16 -6.63 7.36 15.79
CA HIS A 16 -6.64 5.98 16.27
C HIS A 16 -5.34 5.25 15.99
N GLU A 17 -4.77 5.40 14.79
CA GLU A 17 -3.43 4.90 14.42
C GLU A 17 -2.38 5.36 15.42
N ARG A 18 -2.31 6.67 15.70
CA ARG A 18 -1.37 7.21 16.69
C ARG A 18 -1.63 6.68 18.10
N GLY A 19 -2.89 6.51 18.49
CA GLY A 19 -3.24 5.94 19.79
C GLY A 19 -2.77 4.50 19.94
N ALA A 20 -3.07 3.66 18.96
CA ALA A 20 -2.66 2.26 18.92
C ALA A 20 -1.13 2.12 18.87
N ALA A 21 -0.45 2.94 18.06
CA ALA A 21 1.01 2.92 17.97
C ALA A 21 1.67 3.30 19.31
N GLN A 22 1.12 4.25 20.06
CA GLN A 22 1.62 4.62 21.39
C GLN A 22 1.37 3.52 22.43
N ALA A 23 0.23 2.84 22.37
CA ALA A 23 -0.16 1.83 23.36
C ALA A 23 0.48 0.46 23.10
N HIS A 24 0.62 0.08 21.84
CA HIS A 24 0.94 -1.30 21.42
C HIS A 24 2.17 -1.39 20.50
N GLY A 25 2.75 -0.24 20.12
CA GLY A 25 3.85 -0.15 19.17
C GLY A 25 3.38 0.01 17.72
N PRO A 26 4.20 0.62 16.86
CA PRO A 26 3.81 1.00 15.49
C PRO A 26 3.58 -0.18 14.54
N ALA A 27 4.14 -1.36 14.84
CA ALA A 27 3.96 -2.59 14.06
C ALA A 27 2.92 -3.54 14.66
N SER A 28 2.17 -3.11 15.69
CA SER A 28 1.07 -3.89 16.24
C SER A 28 -0.07 -4.03 15.23
N GLU A 29 -0.83 -5.12 15.31
CA GLU A 29 -1.99 -5.33 14.45
C GLU A 29 -3.01 -4.19 14.54
N ASP A 30 -3.21 -3.61 15.74
CA ASP A 30 -4.12 -2.47 15.93
C ASP A 30 -3.62 -1.21 15.22
N ALA A 31 -2.33 -0.90 15.32
CA ALA A 31 -1.75 0.24 14.62
C ALA A 31 -1.84 0.06 13.10
N LEU A 32 -1.46 -1.12 12.61
CA LEU A 32 -1.50 -1.46 11.19
C LEU A 32 -2.93 -1.46 10.66
N HIS A 33 -3.92 -1.95 11.41
CA HIS A 33 -5.31 -1.90 11.01
C HIS A 33 -5.78 -0.47 10.71
N TRP A 34 -5.40 0.50 11.55
CA TRP A 34 -5.75 1.90 11.28
C TRP A 34 -4.98 2.50 10.10
N THR A 35 -3.73 2.08 9.88
CA THR A 35 -2.98 2.41 8.66
C THR A 35 -3.68 1.87 7.40
N GLU A 36 -4.21 0.65 7.45
CA GLU A 36 -4.99 0.04 6.36
C GLU A 36 -6.28 0.82 6.08
N VAL A 37 -7.03 1.18 7.12
CA VAL A 37 -8.23 2.03 7.00
C VAL A 37 -7.89 3.35 6.31
N ARG A 38 -6.76 3.97 6.65
CA ARG A 38 -6.31 5.21 6.00
C ARG A 38 -5.93 5.01 4.54
N ALA A 39 -5.37 3.86 4.18
CA ALA A 39 -5.07 3.52 2.79
C ALA A 39 -6.36 3.39 1.96
N ASP A 40 -7.40 2.76 2.52
CA ASP A 40 -8.72 2.63 1.87
C ASP A 40 -9.44 3.99 1.78
N LEU A 41 -9.34 4.84 2.79
CA LEU A 41 -9.87 6.21 2.74
C LEU A 41 -9.20 7.06 1.66
N ALA A 42 -7.88 6.90 1.46
CA ALA A 42 -7.18 7.54 0.35
C ALA A 42 -7.68 7.05 -1.01
N MET A 43 -7.94 5.74 -1.15
CA MET A 43 -8.57 5.18 -2.35
C MET A 43 -9.96 5.81 -2.58
N PHE A 44 -10.82 5.85 -1.57
CA PHE A 44 -12.15 6.46 -1.69
C PHE A 44 -12.11 7.97 -1.98
N ALA A 45 -11.05 8.65 -1.55
CA ALA A 45 -10.80 10.05 -1.88
C ALA A 45 -10.26 10.27 -3.31
N GLY A 46 -9.98 9.20 -4.06
CA GLY A 46 -9.40 9.29 -5.41
C GLY A 46 -7.91 9.61 -5.41
N ASP A 47 -7.19 9.28 -4.35
CA ASP A 47 -5.73 9.46 -4.22
C ASP A 47 -5.00 8.09 -4.25
N PRO A 48 -4.80 7.52 -5.46
CA PRO A 48 -4.14 6.23 -5.62
C PRO A 48 -2.66 6.28 -5.24
N VAL A 49 -2.00 7.45 -5.33
CA VAL A 49 -0.59 7.62 -4.93
C VAL A 49 -0.46 7.41 -3.43
N ARG A 50 -1.29 8.10 -2.65
CA ARG A 50 -1.31 7.97 -1.19
C ARG A 50 -1.73 6.57 -0.77
N SER A 51 -2.79 6.03 -1.37
CA SER A 51 -3.26 4.67 -1.06
C SER A 51 -2.19 3.62 -1.33
N CYS A 52 -1.55 3.66 -2.51
CA CYS A 52 -0.45 2.77 -2.89
C CYS A 52 0.70 2.84 -1.87
N ARG A 53 1.20 4.05 -1.58
CA ARG A 53 2.29 4.25 -0.62
C ARG A 53 1.96 3.68 0.75
N THR A 54 0.75 3.92 1.26
CA THR A 54 0.34 3.40 2.57
C THR A 54 0.28 1.87 2.57
N TRP A 55 -0.24 1.23 1.52
CA TRP A 55 -0.24 -0.23 1.41
C TRP A 55 1.17 -0.83 1.31
N LEU A 56 2.12 -0.17 0.63
CA LEU A 56 3.53 -0.56 0.64
C LEU A 56 4.11 -0.54 2.07
N THR A 57 3.84 0.53 2.83
CA THR A 57 4.27 0.66 4.22
C THR A 57 3.68 -0.43 5.12
N VAL A 58 2.39 -0.76 4.97
CA VAL A 58 1.75 -1.85 5.74
C VAL A 58 2.43 -3.19 5.44
N ALA A 59 2.67 -3.50 4.17
CA ALA A 59 3.32 -4.74 3.78
C ALA A 59 4.75 -4.84 4.37
N GLU A 60 5.53 -3.77 4.28
CA GLU A 60 6.88 -3.73 4.86
C GLU A 60 6.87 -3.86 6.38
N ALA A 61 5.94 -3.18 7.07
CA ALA A 61 5.83 -3.25 8.52
C ALA A 61 5.47 -4.67 9.00
N ARG A 62 4.54 -5.35 8.32
CA ARG A 62 4.18 -6.75 8.61
C ARG A 62 5.37 -7.69 8.41
N LEU A 63 6.11 -7.52 7.31
CA LEU A 63 7.33 -8.29 7.06
C LEU A 63 8.42 -7.99 8.10
N GLY A 64 8.60 -6.72 8.48
CA GLY A 64 9.56 -6.29 9.50
C GLY A 64 9.21 -6.80 10.91
N ALA A 65 7.92 -7.03 11.18
CA ALA A 65 7.43 -7.69 12.39
C ALA A 65 7.61 -9.23 12.36
N GLY A 66 8.24 -9.78 11.31
CA GLY A 66 8.53 -11.21 11.19
C GLY A 66 7.40 -12.05 10.62
N GLN A 67 6.32 -11.44 10.10
CA GLN A 67 5.28 -12.22 9.43
C GLN A 67 5.85 -12.85 8.14
N PRO A 68 5.54 -14.13 7.86
CA PRO A 68 6.05 -14.78 6.66
C PRO A 68 5.45 -14.13 5.40
N PRO A 69 6.18 -14.10 4.26
CA PRO A 69 5.67 -13.53 3.01
C PRO A 69 4.34 -14.14 2.53
N GLN A 70 4.06 -15.40 2.89
CA GLN A 70 2.84 -16.12 2.54
C GLN A 70 1.69 -15.85 3.52
N ALA A 71 1.90 -15.05 4.56
CA ALA A 71 0.84 -14.66 5.48
C ALA A 71 -0.27 -13.92 4.69
N PRO A 72 -1.55 -14.31 4.83
CA PRO A 72 -2.64 -13.69 4.07
C PRO A 72 -2.71 -12.17 4.19
N ALA A 73 -2.37 -11.61 5.36
CA ALA A 73 -2.35 -10.17 5.58
C ALA A 73 -1.22 -9.45 4.81
N VAL A 74 -0.04 -10.09 4.69
CA VAL A 74 1.07 -9.58 3.89
C VAL A 74 0.72 -9.64 2.40
N GLU A 75 0.19 -10.77 1.92
CA GLU A 75 -0.26 -10.92 0.53
C GLU A 75 -1.31 -9.86 0.18
N ALA A 76 -2.33 -9.70 1.03
CA ALA A 76 -3.41 -8.74 0.80
C ALA A 76 -2.91 -7.29 0.75
N ALA A 77 -1.93 -6.91 1.58
CA ALA A 77 -1.34 -5.58 1.55
C ALA A 77 -0.59 -5.32 0.23
N VAL A 78 0.22 -6.28 -0.24
CA VAL A 78 0.95 -6.17 -1.51
C VAL A 78 0.01 -6.21 -2.72
N ASP A 79 -1.09 -6.97 -2.66
CA ASP A 79 -2.13 -6.99 -3.68
C ASP A 79 -2.84 -5.63 -3.81
N ARG A 80 -3.19 -5.00 -2.68
CA ARG A 80 -3.78 -3.66 -2.69
C ARG A 80 -2.80 -2.58 -3.15
N ALA A 81 -1.54 -2.64 -2.72
CA ALA A 81 -0.50 -1.73 -3.21
C ALA A 81 -0.37 -1.80 -4.74
N HIS A 82 -0.36 -3.02 -5.30
CA HIS A 82 -0.30 -3.26 -6.73
C HIS A 82 -1.53 -2.71 -7.45
N HIS A 83 -2.73 -2.99 -6.93
CA HIS A 83 -3.95 -2.48 -7.52
C HIS A 83 -3.95 -0.94 -7.60
N GLN A 84 -3.60 -0.26 -6.51
CA GLN A 84 -3.55 1.19 -6.47
C GLN A 84 -2.46 1.77 -7.37
N TRP A 85 -1.30 1.11 -7.46
CA TRP A 85 -0.23 1.51 -8.36
C TRP A 85 -0.69 1.59 -9.82
N GLY A 86 -1.49 0.61 -10.28
CA GLY A 86 -2.05 0.60 -11.63
C GLY A 86 -3.01 1.76 -11.94
N LEU A 87 -3.46 2.49 -10.91
CA LEU A 87 -4.31 3.68 -11.04
C LEU A 87 -3.51 4.99 -11.04
N VAL A 88 -2.21 4.97 -10.73
CA VAL A 88 -1.35 6.16 -10.69
C VAL A 88 -1.08 6.66 -12.10
N ARG A 89 -1.44 7.92 -12.38
CA ARG A 89 -1.30 8.55 -13.71
C ARG A 89 -0.04 9.39 -13.87
N ASP A 90 0.49 9.92 -12.77
CA ASP A 90 1.75 10.66 -12.80
C ASP A 90 2.91 9.68 -13.02
N ALA A 91 3.61 9.82 -14.15
CA ALA A 91 4.66 8.89 -14.55
C ALA A 91 5.86 8.90 -13.57
N GLY A 92 6.18 10.04 -12.94
CA GLY A 92 7.25 10.12 -11.95
C GLY A 92 6.91 9.32 -10.70
N ARG A 93 5.71 9.52 -10.15
CA ARG A 93 5.19 8.78 -9.00
C ARG A 93 4.98 7.31 -9.31
N ALA A 94 4.51 6.98 -10.50
CA ALA A 94 4.36 5.59 -10.93
C ALA A 94 5.73 4.88 -10.96
N ARG A 95 6.80 5.53 -11.43
CA ARG A 95 8.16 4.96 -11.39
C ARG A 95 8.66 4.78 -9.95
N GLU A 96 8.53 5.79 -9.10
CA GLU A 96 8.93 5.75 -7.68
C GLU A 96 8.25 4.59 -6.94
N LEU A 97 6.92 4.56 -6.96
CA LEU A 97 6.12 3.55 -6.26
C LEU A 97 6.27 2.16 -6.88
N GLY A 98 6.41 2.09 -8.22
CA GLY A 98 6.58 0.83 -8.93
C GLY A 98 7.90 0.14 -8.57
N ALA A 99 8.98 0.89 -8.37
CA ALA A 99 10.26 0.32 -7.94
C ALA A 99 10.15 -0.33 -6.55
N ALA A 100 9.50 0.35 -5.60
CA ALA A 100 9.22 -0.21 -4.27
C ALA A 100 8.30 -1.44 -4.34
N LEU A 101 7.26 -1.38 -5.18
CA LEU A 101 6.35 -2.49 -5.41
C LEU A 101 7.06 -3.72 -6.02
N ALA A 102 7.99 -3.51 -6.96
CA ALA A 102 8.75 -4.60 -7.56
C ALA A 102 9.62 -5.31 -6.53
N ALA A 103 10.30 -4.55 -5.66
CA ALA A 103 11.07 -5.11 -4.56
C ALA A 103 10.20 -5.95 -3.61
N LEU A 104 9.00 -5.45 -3.26
CA LEU A 104 8.05 -6.20 -2.45
C LEU A 104 7.54 -7.46 -3.16
N ARG A 105 7.21 -7.40 -4.46
CA ARG A 105 6.76 -8.57 -5.23
C ARG A 105 7.83 -9.64 -5.39
N GLY A 106 9.11 -9.27 -5.39
CA GLY A 106 10.21 -10.23 -5.33
C GLY A 106 10.25 -11.04 -4.03
N ARG A 107 9.78 -10.45 -2.91
CA ARG A 107 9.69 -11.11 -1.60
C ARG A 107 8.35 -11.80 -1.38
N VAL A 108 7.28 -11.19 -1.91
CA VAL A 108 5.88 -11.59 -1.76
C VAL A 108 5.31 -11.81 -3.17
N PRO A 109 5.59 -12.97 -3.80
CA PRO A 109 5.08 -13.26 -5.14
C PRO A 109 3.55 -13.31 -5.16
N GLY A 110 2.93 -13.65 -4.03
CA GLY A 110 1.50 -13.91 -3.91
C GLY A 110 1.12 -15.25 -4.53
N ARG A 111 -0.19 -15.49 -4.68
CA ARG A 111 -0.73 -16.78 -5.13
C ARG A 111 -0.75 -16.95 -6.65
N ARG A 112 -0.59 -15.85 -7.40
CA ARG A 112 -0.63 -15.84 -8.86
C ARG A 112 0.74 -15.45 -9.39
N GLU A 113 1.31 -16.30 -10.23
CA GLU A 113 2.57 -16.03 -10.91
C GLU A 113 2.46 -14.79 -11.82
N GLY A 114 3.58 -14.10 -12.04
CA GLY A 114 3.68 -13.00 -12.99
C GLY A 114 3.34 -11.60 -12.46
N ALA A 115 2.99 -11.44 -11.18
CA ALA A 115 2.75 -10.12 -10.60
C ALA A 115 4.02 -9.24 -10.60
N LEU A 116 5.19 -9.82 -10.32
CA LEU A 116 6.48 -9.14 -10.44
C LEU A 116 6.78 -8.75 -11.89
N ASP A 117 6.63 -9.70 -12.82
CA ASP A 117 6.89 -9.44 -14.24
C ASP A 117 5.98 -8.35 -14.79
N HIS A 118 4.72 -8.29 -14.35
CA HIS A 118 3.81 -7.21 -14.71
C HIS A 118 4.37 -5.85 -14.27
N VAL A 119 4.79 -5.71 -13.01
CA VAL A 119 5.37 -4.46 -12.49
C VAL A 119 6.63 -4.08 -13.26
N GLN A 120 7.52 -5.04 -13.52
CA GLN A 120 8.76 -4.80 -14.26
C GLN A 120 8.49 -4.35 -15.70
N ARG A 121 7.57 -4.98 -16.41
CA ARG A 121 7.20 -4.59 -17.78
C ARG A 121 6.64 -3.18 -17.85
N GLU A 122 5.74 -2.83 -16.93
CA GLU A 122 5.15 -1.49 -16.87
C GLU A 122 6.18 -0.42 -16.47
N LEU A 123 7.10 -0.72 -15.55
CA LEU A 123 8.22 0.18 -15.24
C LEU A 123 9.11 0.44 -16.46
N SER A 124 9.46 -0.58 -17.22
CA SER A 124 10.25 -0.43 -18.45
C SER A 124 9.51 0.46 -19.46
N ARG A 125 8.19 0.30 -19.62
CA ARG A 125 7.36 1.17 -20.49
C ARG A 125 7.36 2.61 -20.01
N LEU A 126 7.27 2.84 -18.70
CA LEU A 126 7.34 4.19 -18.15
C LEU A 126 8.71 4.82 -18.38
N GLN A 127 9.81 4.06 -18.34
CA GLN A 127 11.16 4.59 -18.59
C GLN A 127 11.36 5.06 -20.03
N THR A 128 10.73 4.42 -21.01
CA THR A 128 10.84 4.82 -22.43
C THR A 128 9.94 6.00 -22.83
N GLN A 129 9.06 6.45 -21.92
CA GLN A 129 8.11 7.56 -22.15
C GLN A 129 8.55 8.88 -21.49
N GLY A 130 9.79 8.95 -20.99
CA GLY A 130 10.41 10.17 -20.46
C GLY A 130 11.37 10.78 -21.47
#